data_AF-A0A5E4JRD7-F1
#
_entry.id   AF-A0A5E4JRD7-F1
#
_cell.length_a   1.000
_cell.length_b   1.000
_cell.length_c   1.000
_cell.angle_alpha   90.00
_cell.angle_beta   90.00
_cell.angle_gamma   90.00
#
_symmetry.space_group_name_H-M   'P 1'
#
loop_
_entity.id
_entity.type
_entity.pdbx_description
1 polymer ?
#
loop_
_entity_poly.entity_id
_entity_poly.type
_entity_poly.pdbx_seq_one_letter_code
_entity_poly.pdbx_strand_id
1 'polypeptide(L)'
;MFSQHQKKGQVTLFVIISVILVVILISFVVLKPYILGGSSPVSNPEAYLQKCATDSVKKTEDILIKNNLNLNQNFTNFYLYRSEKVPFLCTNYEFYFACVPQEPSLFLKIQKIIENRAMVDVQNCFNQLKKEFNSQGYTVQDGALSLNVSLNEKAAIISVFKQFIAKKDESSISLSNLEFNQPTSLYKLIKTAQTIVNYESTVCEFNEVNWMMAMHDILISKFVGSDSTKVYTLKDRYSNEEIKFAIKSCVLPAGL
;
A
#
# COMPACT_ATOMS: atom_id res chain seq x y z
N MET A 1 26.11 -40.35 49.81
CA MET A 1 26.06 -41.25 48.65
C MET A 1 25.98 -40.37 47.40
N PHE A 2 27.12 -39.93 46.87
CA PHE A 2 27.20 -39.08 45.66
C PHE A 2 28.12 -39.77 44.66
N SER A 3 27.55 -40.20 43.54
CA SER A 3 28.24 -40.90 42.45
C SER A 3 28.97 -39.89 41.57
N GLN A 4 30.28 -40.03 41.45
CA GLN A 4 31.09 -39.26 40.51
C GLN A 4 31.00 -39.86 39.10
N HIS A 5 30.26 -39.21 38.22
CA HIS A 5 30.27 -39.51 36.79
C HIS A 5 31.39 -38.75 36.06
N GLN A 6 32.07 -39.48 35.18
CA GLN A 6 33.32 -39.10 34.53
C GLN A 6 33.16 -37.87 33.62
N LYS A 7 34.02 -36.86 33.85
CA LYS A 7 34.09 -35.58 33.14
C LYS A 7 34.66 -35.64 31.71
N LYS A 8 34.48 -36.74 30.97
CA LYS A 8 34.97 -36.88 29.57
C LYS A 8 33.88 -36.79 28.50
N GLY A 9 32.59 -36.90 28.86
CA GLY A 9 31.48 -36.76 27.90
C GLY A 9 31.11 -35.32 27.55
N GLN A 10 31.48 -34.35 28.39
CA GLN A 10 31.08 -32.94 28.20
C GLN A 10 31.89 -32.24 27.11
N VAL A 11 33.15 -32.64 26.92
CA VAL A 11 34.03 -32.06 25.89
C VAL A 11 33.59 -32.48 24.49
N THR A 12 33.19 -33.75 24.32
CA THR A 12 32.72 -34.27 23.02
C THR A 12 31.42 -33.59 22.58
N LEU A 13 30.52 -33.27 23.51
CA LEU A 13 29.28 -32.55 23.21
C LEU A 13 29.54 -31.14 22.65
N PHE A 14 30.50 -30.42 23.23
CA PHE A 14 30.87 -29.08 22.77
C PHE A 14 31.45 -29.10 21.34
N VAL A 15 32.29 -30.08 21.02
CA VAL A 15 32.88 -30.22 19.67
C VAL A 15 31.79 -30.49 18.63
N ILE A 16 30.82 -31.37 18.94
CA ILE A 16 29.72 -31.69 18.02
C ILE A 16 28.86 -30.44 17.76
N ILE A 17 28.54 -29.66 18.79
CA ILE A 17 27.74 -28.42 18.66
C ILE A 17 28.48 -27.39 17.80
N SER A 18 29.78 -27.20 18.00
CA SER A 18 30.57 -26.27 17.19
C SER A 18 30.62 -26.67 15.72
N VAL A 19 30.78 -27.96 15.41
CA VAL A 19 30.78 -28.46 14.03
C VAL A 19 29.41 -28.23 13.36
N ILE A 20 28.31 -28.49 14.06
CA ILE A 20 26.95 -28.26 13.53
C ILE A 20 26.73 -26.77 13.21
N LEU A 21 27.15 -25.87 14.11
CA LEU A 21 27.04 -24.42 13.88
C LEU A 21 27.82 -23.95 12.65
N VAL A 22 29.02 -24.49 12.45
CA VAL A 22 29.85 -24.19 11.26
C VAL A 22 29.19 -24.71 9.99
N VAL A 23 28.62 -25.92 10.01
CA VAL A 23 27.89 -26.47 8.85
C VAL A 23 26.65 -25.62 8.52
N ILE A 24 25.90 -25.16 9.53
CA ILE A 24 24.73 -24.28 9.31
C ILE A 24 25.17 -22.93 8.72
N LEU A 25 26.24 -22.32 9.24
CA LEU A 25 26.77 -21.06 8.71
C LEU A 25 27.27 -21.20 7.27
N ILE A 26 28.03 -22.25 6.97
CA ILE A 26 28.51 -22.54 5.62
C ILE A 26 27.32 -22.81 4.70
N SER A 27 26.33 -23.59 5.16
CA SER A 27 25.10 -23.85 4.41
C SER A 27 24.35 -22.55 4.10
N PHE A 28 24.25 -21.62 5.06
CA PHE A 28 23.61 -20.31 4.86
C PHE A 28 24.38 -19.42 3.87
N VAL A 29 25.71 -19.48 3.86
CA VAL A 29 26.57 -18.69 2.96
C VAL A 29 26.59 -19.28 1.54
N VAL A 30 26.61 -20.61 1.42
CA VAL A 30 26.64 -21.33 0.12
C VAL A 30 25.25 -21.40 -0.53
N LEU A 31 24.17 -21.46 0.25
CA LEU A 31 22.79 -21.44 -0.28
C LEU A 31 22.27 -20.03 -0.55
N LYS A 32 22.87 -18.98 0.05
CA LYS A 32 22.49 -17.58 -0.23
C LYS A 32 22.53 -17.19 -1.71
N PRO A 33 23.54 -17.57 -2.52
CA PRO A 33 23.52 -17.27 -3.95
C PRO A 33 22.47 -18.08 -4.74
N TYR A 34 21.94 -19.19 -4.20
CA TYR A 34 20.95 -20.01 -4.91
C TYR A 34 19.51 -19.52 -4.71
N ILE A 35 19.21 -18.87 -3.59
CA ILE A 35 17.87 -18.33 -3.29
C ILE A 35 17.66 -16.93 -3.91
N LEU A 36 18.72 -16.28 -4.39
CA LEU A 36 18.67 -14.92 -4.97
C LEU A 36 19.06 -14.83 -6.46
N GLY A 37 19.31 -15.94 -7.17
CA GLY A 37 19.82 -15.85 -8.54
C GLY A 37 19.65 -17.06 -9.47
N GLY A 38 18.90 -18.09 -9.07
CA GLY A 38 18.52 -19.16 -9.98
C GLY A 38 17.21 -18.80 -10.69
N SER A 39 17.28 -18.05 -11.78
CA SER A 39 16.15 -17.82 -12.67
C SER A 39 15.72 -19.15 -13.30
N SER A 40 14.82 -19.85 -12.61
CA SER A 40 13.89 -20.72 -13.33
C SER A 40 13.27 -19.86 -14.41
N PRO A 41 13.24 -20.30 -15.69
CA PRO A 41 12.65 -19.52 -16.75
C PRO A 41 11.27 -19.08 -16.29
N VAL A 42 10.97 -17.77 -16.38
CA VAL A 42 9.64 -17.25 -16.09
C VAL A 42 8.68 -17.95 -17.05
N SER A 43 8.07 -19.03 -16.57
CA SER A 43 7.25 -19.91 -17.40
C SER A 43 5.97 -19.21 -17.82
N ASN A 44 5.61 -18.14 -17.11
CA ASN A 44 4.47 -17.29 -17.40
C ASN A 44 4.82 -15.81 -17.16
N PRO A 45 5.27 -15.09 -18.20
CA PRO A 45 5.59 -13.67 -18.14
C PRO A 45 4.42 -12.78 -17.71
N GLU A 46 3.20 -13.16 -18.08
CA GLU A 46 1.99 -12.44 -17.70
C GLU A 46 1.72 -12.55 -16.20
N ALA A 47 1.82 -13.74 -15.62
CA ALA A 47 1.67 -13.94 -14.18
C ALA A 47 2.76 -13.21 -13.37
N TYR A 48 3.99 -13.14 -13.90
CA TYR A 48 5.06 -12.35 -13.30
C TYR A 48 4.72 -10.85 -13.28
N LEU A 49 4.25 -10.30 -14.40
CA LEU A 49 3.84 -8.89 -14.50
C LEU A 49 2.60 -8.59 -13.66
N GLN A 50 1.63 -9.50 -13.62
CA GLN A 50 0.45 -9.42 -12.75
C GLN A 50 0.88 -9.27 -11.30
N LYS A 51 1.72 -10.18 -10.82
CA LYS A 51 2.22 -10.14 -9.44
C LYS A 51 2.97 -8.84 -9.16
N CYS A 52 3.86 -8.43 -10.06
CA CYS A 52 4.59 -7.18 -9.91
C CYS A 52 3.68 -5.96 -9.79
N ALA A 53 2.69 -5.84 -10.69
CA ALA A 53 1.76 -4.72 -10.71
C ALA A 53 0.88 -4.69 -9.45
N THR A 54 0.30 -5.85 -9.09
CA THR A 54 -0.58 -5.99 -7.92
C THR A 54 0.18 -5.78 -6.61
N ASP A 55 1.38 -6.33 -6.47
CA ASP A 55 2.25 -6.13 -5.29
C ASP A 55 2.64 -4.64 -5.14
N SER A 56 2.93 -3.94 -6.24
CA SER A 56 3.28 -2.52 -6.20
C SER A 56 2.11 -1.64 -5.73
N VAL A 57 0.90 -1.91 -6.27
CA VAL A 57 -0.32 -1.22 -5.84
C VAL A 57 -0.61 -1.50 -4.37
N LYS A 58 -0.58 -2.78 -3.95
CA LYS A 58 -0.86 -3.17 -2.56
C LYS A 58 0.14 -2.55 -1.59
N LYS A 59 1.44 -2.58 -1.91
CA LYS A 59 2.48 -1.93 -1.11
C LYS A 59 2.25 -0.42 -0.97
N THR A 60 1.81 0.25 -2.05
CA THR A 60 1.52 1.68 -2.01
C THR A 60 0.28 1.99 -1.18
N GLU A 61 -0.76 1.18 -1.32
CA GLU A 61 -1.97 1.23 -0.50
C GLU A 61 -1.64 1.06 0.99
N ASP A 62 -0.85 0.06 1.36
CA ASP A 62 -0.46 -0.19 2.75
C ASP A 62 0.28 1.01 3.36
N ILE A 63 1.14 1.68 2.57
CA ILE A 63 1.82 2.91 2.99
C ILE A 63 0.81 4.05 3.18
N LEU A 64 -0.14 4.21 2.26
CA LEU A 64 -1.16 5.26 2.33
C LEU A 64 -2.08 5.07 3.53
N ILE A 65 -2.56 3.85 3.77
CA ILE A 65 -3.43 3.52 4.90
C ILE A 65 -2.69 3.79 6.21
N LYS A 66 -1.48 3.25 6.36
CA LYS A 66 -0.64 3.45 7.54
C LYS A 66 -0.37 4.92 7.86
N ASN A 67 -0.33 5.77 6.83
CA ASN A 67 0.01 7.18 6.96
C ASN A 67 -1.18 8.10 6.71
N ASN A 68 -2.42 7.67 6.94
CA ASN A 68 -3.60 8.53 6.86
C ASN A 68 -3.70 9.27 5.51
N LEU A 69 -3.58 8.51 4.42
CA LEU A 69 -3.61 8.97 3.02
C LEU A 69 -2.45 9.91 2.62
N ASN A 70 -1.42 10.05 3.44
CA ASN A 70 -0.24 10.83 3.10
C ASN A 70 0.95 9.94 2.72
N LEU A 71 1.62 10.27 1.62
CA LEU A 71 2.84 9.55 1.23
C LEU A 71 4.02 9.82 2.17
N ASN A 72 4.05 10.99 2.77
CA ASN A 72 5.13 11.49 3.60
C ASN A 72 4.59 11.73 5.02
N GLN A 73 5.32 11.29 6.03
CA GLN A 73 4.97 11.51 7.44
C GLN A 73 5.32 12.93 7.94
N ASN A 74 6.03 13.72 7.13
CA ASN A 74 6.49 15.07 7.46
C ASN A 74 5.52 16.16 6.97
N PHE A 75 4.22 15.98 7.18
CA PHE A 75 3.25 17.05 6.94
C PHE A 75 3.24 18.03 8.13
N THR A 76 3.12 19.32 7.82
CA THR A 76 3.13 20.42 8.81
C THR A 76 1.74 20.76 9.32
N ASN A 77 0.71 20.53 8.51
CA ASN A 77 -0.69 20.78 8.87
C ASN A 77 -1.32 19.52 9.49
N PHE A 78 -1.24 19.39 10.81
CA PHE A 78 -1.74 18.22 11.54
C PHE A 78 -2.33 18.55 12.90
N TYR A 79 -3.18 17.66 13.38
CA TYR A 79 -3.68 17.60 14.75
C TYR A 79 -3.04 16.42 15.49
N LEU A 80 -2.62 16.63 16.74
CA LEU A 80 -2.04 15.57 17.57
C LEU A 80 -3.15 14.82 18.32
N TYR A 81 -3.48 13.61 17.86
CA TYR A 81 -4.52 12.77 18.46
C TYR A 81 -3.91 11.47 18.98
N ARG A 82 -3.97 11.24 20.29
CA ARG A 82 -3.39 10.04 20.95
C ARG A 82 -1.92 9.79 20.58
N SER A 83 -1.12 10.87 20.58
CA SER A 83 0.29 10.85 20.18
C SER A 83 0.57 10.48 18.71
N GLU A 84 -0.46 10.47 17.86
CA GLU A 84 -0.36 10.28 16.41
C GLU A 84 -0.62 11.62 15.69
N LYS A 85 0.16 11.90 14.65
CA LYS A 85 -0.11 13.04 13.76
C LYS A 85 -1.26 12.68 12.81
N VAL A 86 -2.34 13.43 12.88
CA VAL A 86 -3.50 13.26 12.01
C VAL A 86 -3.57 14.46 11.05
N PRO A 87 -3.54 14.25 9.73
CA PRO A 87 -3.52 15.34 8.75
C PRO A 87 -4.85 16.07 8.71
N PHE A 88 -4.82 17.39 8.58
CA PHE A 88 -6.03 18.15 8.30
C PHE A 88 -6.43 18.00 6.84
N LEU A 89 -7.69 17.62 6.58
CA LEU A 89 -8.28 17.65 5.24
C LEU A 89 -9.18 18.87 5.02
N CYS A 90 -9.56 19.55 6.09
CA CYS A 90 -10.36 20.78 6.02
C CYS A 90 -10.01 21.67 7.22
N THR A 91 -9.76 22.96 6.97
CA THR A 91 -9.39 23.90 8.04
C THR A 91 -10.12 25.23 7.88
N ASN A 92 -10.47 25.87 8.99
CA ASN A 92 -10.88 27.27 9.05
C ASN A 92 -9.92 28.09 9.93
N TYR A 93 -9.90 29.40 9.70
CA TYR A 93 -9.19 30.36 10.55
C TYR A 93 -10.11 30.93 11.64
N GLU A 94 -11.42 30.98 11.37
CA GLU A 94 -12.41 31.62 12.24
C GLU A 94 -13.52 30.64 12.64
N PHE A 95 -13.95 30.71 13.90
CA PHE A 95 -14.85 29.73 14.52
C PHE A 95 -16.24 29.62 13.88
N TYR A 96 -16.73 30.66 13.20
CA TYR A 96 -18.07 30.68 12.62
C TYR A 96 -18.10 30.43 11.11
N PHE A 97 -16.93 30.16 10.50
CA PHE A 97 -16.82 29.97 9.07
C PHE A 97 -16.63 28.49 8.73
N ALA A 98 -17.27 28.08 7.63
CA ALA A 98 -17.09 26.76 7.06
C ALA A 98 -15.60 26.50 6.77
N CYS A 99 -15.20 25.24 6.91
CA CYS A 99 -13.81 24.88 6.65
C CYS A 99 -13.51 24.88 5.14
N VAL A 100 -12.27 25.21 4.78
CA VAL A 100 -11.80 25.15 3.40
C VAL A 100 -11.12 23.79 3.17
N PRO A 101 -11.62 22.96 2.22
CA PRO A 101 -10.97 21.70 1.88
C PRO A 101 -9.52 21.92 1.45
N GLN A 102 -8.59 21.21 2.09
CA GLN A 102 -7.17 21.28 1.79
C GLN A 102 -6.82 20.48 0.52
N GLU A 103 -7.63 19.47 0.20
CA GLU A 103 -7.44 18.58 -0.94
C GLU A 103 -8.77 18.34 -1.68
N PRO A 104 -9.27 19.32 -2.47
CA PRO A 104 -10.55 19.20 -3.19
C PRO A 104 -10.60 18.03 -4.17
N SER A 105 -9.44 17.50 -4.59
CA SER A 105 -9.32 16.35 -5.49
C SER A 105 -8.55 15.21 -4.85
N LEU A 106 -8.79 14.96 -3.55
CA LEU A 106 -8.13 13.90 -2.79
C LEU A 106 -8.15 12.55 -3.52
N PHE A 107 -9.31 12.15 -4.05
CA PHE A 107 -9.45 10.91 -4.81
C PHE A 107 -8.47 10.83 -6.00
N LEU A 108 -8.45 11.85 -6.86
CA LEU A 108 -7.56 11.90 -8.04
C LEU A 108 -6.08 11.96 -7.64
N LYS A 109 -5.76 12.69 -6.56
CA LYS A 109 -4.40 12.76 -6.01
C LYS A 109 -3.90 11.38 -5.60
N ILE A 110 -4.70 10.63 -4.86
CA ILE A 110 -4.32 9.29 -4.40
C ILE A 110 -4.20 8.30 -5.57
N GLN A 111 -5.13 8.34 -6.52
CA GLN A 111 -5.05 7.52 -7.72
C GLN A 111 -3.74 7.77 -8.50
N LYS A 112 -3.37 9.04 -8.71
CA LYS A 112 -2.10 9.41 -9.36
C LYS A 112 -0.86 8.98 -8.57
N ILE A 113 -0.92 9.03 -7.24
CA ILE A 113 0.15 8.54 -6.37
C ILE A 113 0.41 7.05 -6.60
N ILE A 114 -0.66 6.26 -6.66
CA ILE A 114 -0.58 4.81 -6.88
C ILE A 114 -0.06 4.54 -8.30
N GLU A 115 -0.62 5.21 -9.31
CA GLU A 115 -0.20 5.10 -10.71
C GLU A 115 1.30 5.39 -10.88
N ASN A 116 1.79 6.51 -10.32
CA ASN A 116 3.18 6.91 -10.44
C ASN A 116 4.15 5.92 -9.80
N ARG A 117 3.78 5.33 -8.65
CA ARG A 117 4.63 4.32 -8.00
C ARG A 117 4.58 2.98 -8.75
N ALA A 118 3.39 2.53 -9.13
CA ALA A 118 3.20 1.33 -9.91
C ALA A 118 3.95 1.38 -11.26
N MET A 119 3.95 2.55 -11.92
CA MET A 119 4.70 2.76 -13.16
C MET A 119 6.19 2.43 -13.00
N VAL A 120 6.83 2.89 -11.92
CA VAL A 120 8.26 2.64 -11.68
C VAL A 120 8.53 1.16 -11.45
N ASP A 121 7.73 0.50 -10.61
CA ASP A 121 7.92 -0.91 -10.29
C ASP A 121 7.63 -1.81 -11.51
N VAL A 122 6.55 -1.55 -12.24
CA VAL A 122 6.20 -2.29 -13.46
C VAL A 122 7.26 -2.11 -14.55
N GLN A 123 7.80 -0.89 -14.73
CA GLN A 123 8.91 -0.66 -15.65
C GLN A 123 10.14 -1.49 -15.25
N ASN A 124 10.46 -1.57 -13.96
CA ASN A 124 11.55 -2.39 -13.46
C ASN A 124 11.32 -3.88 -13.72
N CYS A 125 10.08 -4.36 -13.56
CA CYS A 125 9.71 -5.73 -13.87
C CYS A 125 9.86 -6.06 -15.36
N PHE A 126 9.43 -5.17 -16.27
CA PHE A 126 9.70 -5.36 -17.70
C PHE A 126 11.20 -5.35 -18.02
N ASN A 127 11.99 -4.50 -17.36
CA ASN A 127 13.44 -4.45 -17.54
C ASN A 127 14.11 -5.75 -17.08
N GLN A 128 13.65 -6.34 -15.98
CA GLN A 128 14.12 -7.63 -15.48
C GLN A 128 13.73 -8.77 -16.42
N LEU A 129 12.46 -8.80 -16.85
CA LEU A 129 11.94 -9.77 -17.81
C LEU A 129 12.75 -9.73 -19.13
N LYS A 130 13.04 -8.53 -19.64
CA LYS A 130 13.91 -8.32 -20.82
C LYS A 130 15.30 -8.92 -20.62
N LYS A 131 15.94 -8.71 -19.46
CA LYS A 131 17.26 -9.27 -19.14
C LYS A 131 17.23 -10.79 -19.10
N GLU A 132 16.19 -11.37 -18.49
CA GLU A 132 16.02 -12.83 -18.42
C GLU A 132 15.83 -13.44 -19.80
N PHE A 133 14.95 -12.89 -20.64
CA PHE A 133 14.77 -13.36 -22.02
C PHE A 133 16.04 -13.25 -22.85
N ASN A 134 16.76 -12.12 -22.77
CA ASN A 134 18.04 -11.97 -23.46
C ASN A 134 19.08 -13.01 -22.99
N SER A 135 19.14 -13.31 -21.69
CA SER A 135 20.05 -14.33 -21.16
C SER A 135 19.75 -15.75 -21.66
N GLN A 136 18.49 -16.01 -22.05
CA GLN A 136 18.05 -17.26 -22.63
C GLN A 136 18.20 -17.31 -24.16
N GLY A 137 18.76 -16.25 -24.78
CA GLY A 137 18.99 -16.15 -26.22
C GLY A 137 17.81 -15.61 -27.03
N TYR A 138 16.79 -15.02 -26.39
CA TYR A 138 15.72 -14.33 -27.10
C TYR A 138 16.17 -12.93 -27.54
N THR A 139 15.70 -12.49 -28.70
CA THR A 139 15.74 -11.09 -29.13
C THR A 139 14.47 -10.39 -28.67
N VAL A 140 14.60 -9.39 -27.79
CA VAL A 140 13.46 -8.66 -27.23
C VAL A 140 13.27 -7.30 -27.92
N GLN A 141 12.07 -7.07 -28.42
CA GLN A 141 11.57 -5.76 -28.88
C GLN A 141 10.51 -5.27 -27.90
N ASP A 142 10.68 -4.05 -27.38
CA ASP A 142 9.72 -3.47 -26.44
C ASP A 142 9.41 -2.00 -26.74
N GLY A 143 8.14 -1.64 -26.57
CA GLY A 143 7.64 -0.28 -26.77
C GLY A 143 7.64 0.56 -25.49
N ALA A 144 7.15 1.79 -25.61
CA ALA A 144 6.92 2.67 -24.45
C ALA A 144 5.90 2.04 -23.49
N LEU A 145 6.15 2.19 -22.19
CA LEU A 145 5.21 1.79 -21.15
C LEU A 145 4.24 2.94 -20.87
N SER A 146 2.95 2.64 -20.88
CA SER A 146 1.90 3.44 -20.27
C SER A 146 1.12 2.58 -19.29
N LEU A 147 0.76 3.15 -18.15
CA LEU A 147 0.07 2.46 -17.07
C LEU A 147 -1.00 3.40 -16.54
N ASN A 148 -2.22 2.87 -16.38
CA ASN A 148 -3.31 3.57 -15.74
C ASN A 148 -3.79 2.75 -14.54
N VAL A 149 -4.02 3.42 -13.42
CA VAL A 149 -4.68 2.82 -12.25
C VAL A 149 -6.03 3.50 -12.07
N SER A 150 -7.10 2.72 -12.01
CA SER A 150 -8.45 3.18 -11.71
C SER A 150 -8.96 2.51 -10.45
N LEU A 151 -9.53 3.29 -9.53
CA LEU A 151 -10.10 2.75 -8.29
C LEU A 151 -11.62 2.66 -8.43
N ASN A 152 -12.18 1.50 -8.10
CA ASN A 152 -13.62 1.32 -7.94
C ASN A 152 -13.95 0.70 -6.57
N GLU A 153 -15.23 0.48 -6.28
CA GLU A 153 -15.71 0.00 -4.99
C GLU A 153 -15.13 -1.36 -4.54
N LYS A 154 -14.62 -2.17 -5.48
CA LYS A 154 -14.15 -3.54 -5.22
C LYS A 154 -12.63 -3.69 -5.38
N ALA A 155 -12.04 -2.99 -6.34
CA ALA A 155 -10.67 -3.22 -6.77
C ALA A 155 -10.02 -1.96 -7.38
N ALA A 156 -8.70 -1.95 -7.34
CA ALA A 156 -7.85 -1.16 -8.22
C ALA A 156 -7.65 -1.95 -9.53
N ILE A 157 -8.13 -1.37 -10.63
CA ILE A 157 -7.92 -1.88 -12.00
C ILE A 157 -6.61 -1.28 -12.50
N ILE A 158 -5.68 -2.14 -12.90
CA ILE A 158 -4.35 -1.76 -13.38
C ILE A 158 -4.26 -2.12 -14.85
N SER A 159 -4.30 -1.11 -15.72
CA SER A 159 -4.20 -1.28 -17.17
C SER A 159 -2.79 -0.95 -17.63
N VAL A 160 -2.09 -1.94 -18.18
CA VAL A 160 -0.70 -1.85 -18.62
C VAL A 160 -0.64 -1.92 -20.14
N PHE A 161 -0.26 -0.81 -20.76
CA PHE A 161 -0.12 -0.66 -22.20
C PHE A 161 1.37 -0.65 -22.56
N LYS A 162 1.87 -1.79 -23.03
CA LYS A 162 3.23 -1.92 -23.57
C LYS A 162 3.25 -3.06 -24.58
N GLN A 163 3.86 -2.83 -25.74
CA GLN A 163 4.19 -3.92 -26.67
C GLN A 163 5.49 -4.57 -26.19
N PHE A 164 5.48 -5.88 -25.95
CA PHE A 164 6.67 -6.65 -25.59
C PHE A 164 6.69 -7.95 -26.41
N ILE A 165 7.69 -8.10 -27.26
CA ILE A 165 7.84 -9.23 -28.17
C ILE A 165 9.22 -9.86 -27.95
N ALA A 166 9.27 -11.13 -27.55
CA ALA A 166 10.50 -11.89 -27.40
C ALA A 166 10.52 -13.04 -28.43
N LYS A 167 11.55 -13.08 -29.28
CA LYS A 167 11.70 -14.09 -30.35
C LYS A 167 12.96 -14.92 -30.18
N LYS A 168 12.86 -16.24 -30.33
CA LYS A 168 13.98 -17.17 -30.37
C LYS A 168 13.64 -18.32 -31.33
N ASP A 169 14.43 -18.47 -32.39
CA ASP A 169 14.20 -19.43 -33.46
C ASP A 169 12.77 -19.31 -34.01
N GLU A 170 11.96 -20.36 -33.93
CA GLU A 170 10.54 -20.36 -34.35
C GLU A 170 9.58 -19.93 -33.21
N SER A 171 10.07 -19.75 -31.99
CA SER A 171 9.27 -19.35 -30.83
C SER A 171 9.14 -17.83 -30.71
N SER A 172 7.93 -17.34 -30.49
CA SER A 172 7.63 -15.92 -30.27
C SER A 172 6.64 -15.77 -29.11
N ILE A 173 6.98 -14.92 -28.15
CA ILE A 173 6.10 -14.54 -27.03
C ILE A 173 5.76 -13.07 -27.22
N SER A 174 4.47 -12.73 -27.18
CA SER A 174 3.97 -11.37 -27.33
C SER A 174 3.05 -11.02 -26.17
N LEU A 175 3.29 -9.88 -25.53
CA LEU A 175 2.46 -9.32 -24.47
C LEU A 175 2.03 -7.92 -24.91
N SER A 176 0.74 -7.64 -24.74
CA SER A 176 0.15 -6.32 -24.98
C SER A 176 -1.13 -6.17 -24.18
N ASN A 177 -1.45 -4.93 -23.79
CA ASN A 177 -2.71 -4.55 -23.16
C ASN A 177 -3.13 -5.48 -22.02
N LEU A 178 -2.31 -5.53 -20.96
CA LEU A 178 -2.59 -6.37 -19.80
C LEU A 178 -3.49 -5.61 -18.83
N GLU A 179 -4.46 -6.31 -18.24
CA GLU A 179 -5.34 -5.76 -17.21
C GLU A 179 -5.32 -6.66 -15.98
N PHE A 180 -5.07 -6.05 -14.82
CA PHE A 180 -4.99 -6.76 -13.55
C PHE A 180 -5.93 -6.12 -12.53
N ASN A 181 -6.48 -6.95 -11.65
CA ASN A 181 -7.36 -6.52 -10.57
C ASN A 181 -6.71 -6.76 -9.21
N GLN A 182 -6.59 -5.70 -8.41
CA GLN A 182 -6.12 -5.76 -7.02
C GLN A 182 -7.25 -5.35 -6.08
N PRO A 183 -7.80 -6.26 -5.25
CA PRO A 183 -8.79 -5.90 -4.23
C PRO A 183 -8.26 -4.79 -3.30
N THR A 184 -9.12 -3.82 -2.96
CA THR A 184 -8.75 -2.65 -2.16
C THR A 184 -9.97 -2.10 -1.41
N SER A 185 -9.78 -1.59 -0.19
CA SER A 185 -10.80 -0.81 0.54
C SER A 185 -10.67 0.70 0.30
N LEU A 186 -9.56 1.12 -0.32
CA LEU A 186 -9.11 2.50 -0.39
C LEU A 186 -10.12 3.41 -1.09
N TYR A 187 -10.83 2.90 -2.12
CA TYR A 187 -11.90 3.63 -2.79
C TYR A 187 -12.97 4.10 -1.80
N LYS A 188 -13.51 3.18 -0.99
CA LYS A 188 -14.60 3.47 -0.05
C LYS A 188 -14.13 4.43 1.04
N LEU A 189 -12.91 4.21 1.55
CA LEU A 189 -12.30 5.06 2.57
C LEU A 189 -12.12 6.49 2.07
N ILE A 190 -11.50 6.69 0.89
CA ILE A 190 -11.27 8.03 0.34
C ILE A 190 -12.59 8.70 -0.05
N LYS A 191 -13.51 7.96 -0.68
CA LYS A 191 -14.81 8.49 -1.06
C LYS A 191 -15.58 8.99 0.17
N THR A 192 -15.57 8.21 1.26
CA THR A 192 -16.20 8.59 2.52
C THR A 192 -15.53 9.80 3.15
N ALA A 193 -14.18 9.83 3.20
CA ALA A 193 -13.43 10.97 3.72
C ALA A 193 -13.75 12.26 2.95
N GLN A 194 -13.78 12.19 1.63
CA GLN A 194 -14.09 13.32 0.77
C GLN A 194 -15.55 13.78 0.94
N THR A 195 -16.49 12.85 1.12
CA THR A 195 -17.87 13.20 1.45
C THR A 195 -17.96 13.95 2.78
N ILE A 196 -17.31 13.44 3.84
CA ILE A 196 -17.28 14.10 5.16
C ILE A 196 -16.72 15.52 5.02
N VAL A 197 -15.60 15.68 4.33
CA VAL A 197 -14.98 17.00 4.08
C VAL A 197 -15.96 17.93 3.36
N ASN A 198 -16.68 17.45 2.35
CA ASN A 198 -17.65 18.26 1.61
C ASN A 198 -18.81 18.71 2.51
N TYR A 199 -19.39 17.82 3.31
CA TYR A 199 -20.45 18.18 4.27
C TYR A 199 -19.94 19.17 5.33
N GLU A 200 -18.78 18.92 5.92
CA GLU A 200 -18.18 19.82 6.91
C GLU A 200 -17.83 21.20 6.33
N SER A 201 -17.44 21.26 5.05
CA SER A 201 -17.19 22.53 4.34
C SER A 201 -18.45 23.29 3.93
N THR A 202 -19.63 22.66 3.96
CA THR A 202 -20.89 23.27 3.47
C THR A 202 -21.89 23.54 4.59
N VAL A 203 -22.04 22.60 5.51
CA VAL A 203 -23.02 22.64 6.60
C VAL A 203 -22.39 22.50 7.99
N CYS A 204 -21.05 22.47 8.08
CA CYS A 204 -20.26 22.35 9.33
C CYS A 204 -20.54 21.13 10.22
N GLU A 205 -21.30 20.17 9.74
CA GLU A 205 -21.60 18.95 10.47
C GLU A 205 -21.82 17.79 9.49
N PHE A 206 -21.28 16.63 9.84
CA PHE A 206 -21.56 15.39 9.15
C PHE A 206 -22.30 14.45 10.09
N ASN A 207 -23.44 13.90 9.63
CA ASN A 207 -24.22 12.94 10.41
C ASN A 207 -23.71 11.51 10.14
N GLU A 208 -22.77 11.06 10.97
CA GLU A 208 -22.16 9.73 10.85
C GLU A 208 -23.16 8.59 10.99
N VAL A 209 -24.19 8.75 11.84
CA VAL A 209 -25.18 7.70 12.13
C VAL A 209 -26.03 7.44 10.89
N ASN A 210 -26.60 8.48 10.29
CA ASN A 210 -27.40 8.35 9.07
C ASN A 210 -26.56 7.82 7.91
N TRP A 211 -25.30 8.26 7.79
CA TRP A 211 -24.41 7.73 6.76
C TRP A 211 -24.12 6.24 6.94
N MET A 212 -23.81 5.79 8.16
CA MET A 212 -23.56 4.37 8.45
C MET A 212 -24.81 3.50 8.31
N MET A 213 -26.02 4.07 8.42
CA MET A 213 -27.27 3.37 8.09
C MET A 213 -27.46 3.19 6.57
N ALA A 214 -27.00 4.15 5.76
CA ALA A 214 -27.09 4.04 4.30
C ALA A 214 -25.93 3.23 3.69
N MET A 215 -24.73 3.37 4.23
CA MET A 215 -23.50 2.73 3.77
C MET A 215 -22.89 1.89 4.89
N HIS A 216 -23.27 0.62 4.94
CA HIS A 216 -22.88 -0.27 6.02
C HIS A 216 -21.41 -0.71 5.99
N ASP A 217 -20.70 -0.53 4.88
CA ASP A 217 -19.34 -1.07 4.72
C ASP A 217 -18.27 -0.36 5.57
N ILE A 218 -18.50 0.92 5.92
CA ILE A 218 -17.53 1.76 6.64
C ILE A 218 -18.06 2.08 8.03
N LEU A 219 -17.22 1.84 9.04
CA LEU A 219 -17.39 2.33 10.40
C LEU A 219 -16.79 3.73 10.52
N ILE A 220 -17.57 4.67 11.03
CA ILE A 220 -17.16 6.05 11.24
C ILE A 220 -17.17 6.34 12.74
N SER A 221 -16.04 6.79 13.27
CA SER A 221 -15.93 7.29 14.65
C SER A 221 -15.45 8.74 14.63
N LYS A 222 -16.09 9.58 15.43
CA LYS A 222 -15.80 11.02 15.55
C LYS A 222 -15.33 11.33 16.97
N PHE A 223 -14.17 11.98 17.08
CA PHE A 223 -13.69 12.59 18.31
C PHE A 223 -13.74 14.11 18.16
N VAL A 224 -14.19 14.83 19.19
CA VAL A 224 -14.25 16.30 19.18
C VAL A 224 -13.28 16.82 20.24
N GLY A 225 -12.28 17.58 19.80
CA GLY A 225 -11.30 18.24 20.64
C GLY A 225 -11.82 19.55 21.24
N SER A 226 -11.07 20.09 22.21
CA SER A 226 -11.41 21.33 22.92
C SER A 226 -11.41 22.58 22.05
N ASP A 227 -10.66 22.56 20.95
CA ASP A 227 -10.53 23.64 19.96
C ASP A 227 -11.51 23.50 18.80
N SER A 228 -12.54 22.68 18.97
CA SER A 228 -13.53 22.32 17.94
C SER A 228 -12.94 21.54 16.75
N THR A 229 -11.70 21.04 16.88
CA THR A 229 -11.14 20.09 15.91
C THR A 229 -11.84 18.75 16.04
N LYS A 230 -12.39 18.26 14.94
CA LYS A 230 -12.99 16.94 14.82
C LYS A 230 -11.98 15.99 14.20
N VAL A 231 -11.75 14.85 14.83
CA VAL A 231 -10.95 13.74 14.26
C VAL A 231 -11.89 12.63 13.85
N TYR A 232 -11.93 12.37 12.55
CA TYR A 232 -12.68 11.27 11.95
C TYR A 232 -11.76 10.06 11.80
N THR A 233 -12.23 8.90 12.25
CA THR A 233 -11.61 7.60 12.03
C THR A 233 -12.55 6.78 11.17
N LEU A 234 -12.09 6.37 9.99
CA LEU A 234 -12.83 5.54 9.05
C LEU A 234 -12.20 4.16 9.02
N LYS A 235 -13.01 3.14 9.23
CA LYS A 235 -12.57 1.74 9.23
C LYS A 235 -13.44 0.89 8.31
N ASP A 236 -12.83 0.20 7.36
CA ASP A 236 -13.54 -0.79 6.54
C ASP A 236 -13.86 -2.04 7.38
N ARG A 237 -15.10 -2.52 7.31
CA ARG A 237 -15.56 -3.65 8.12
C ARG A 237 -14.96 -4.99 7.71
N TYR A 238 -14.58 -5.14 6.44
CA TYR A 238 -14.12 -6.40 5.89
C TYR A 238 -12.60 -6.53 5.98
N SER A 239 -11.86 -5.49 5.56
CA SER A 239 -10.39 -5.51 5.60
C SER A 239 -9.80 -5.09 6.95
N ASN A 240 -10.60 -4.45 7.82
CA ASN A 240 -10.14 -3.79 9.05
C ASN A 240 -9.13 -2.65 8.82
N GLU A 241 -8.92 -2.23 7.58
CA GLU A 241 -8.06 -1.09 7.26
C GLU A 241 -8.70 0.21 7.77
N GLU A 242 -7.86 1.09 8.32
CA GLU A 242 -8.30 2.30 9.01
C GLU A 242 -7.50 3.50 8.52
N ILE A 243 -8.19 4.63 8.32
CA ILE A 243 -7.58 5.95 8.09
C ILE A 243 -8.17 6.98 9.04
N LYS A 244 -7.38 7.98 9.39
CA LYS A 244 -7.79 9.11 10.22
C LYS A 244 -7.54 10.43 9.51
N PHE A 245 -8.41 11.39 9.73
CA PHE A 245 -8.16 12.77 9.31
C PHE A 245 -8.82 13.75 10.26
N ALA A 246 -8.28 14.96 10.29
CA ALA A 246 -8.76 16.04 11.12
C ALA A 246 -9.51 17.08 10.27
N ILE A 247 -10.54 17.66 10.87
CA ILE A 247 -11.30 18.78 10.33
C ILE A 247 -11.39 19.84 11.43
N LYS A 248 -11.09 21.08 11.08
CA LYS A 248 -11.42 22.24 11.91
C LYS A 248 -12.59 22.98 11.25
N SER A 249 -13.81 22.69 11.70
CA SER A 249 -15.08 23.22 11.16
C SER A 249 -15.63 24.35 12.03
N CYS A 250 -16.78 24.91 11.63
CA CYS A 250 -17.43 25.93 12.44
C CYS A 250 -18.06 25.35 13.72
N VAL A 251 -18.16 26.19 14.75
CA VAL A 251 -18.84 25.89 16.02
C VAL A 251 -20.30 26.30 15.88
N LEU A 252 -21.21 25.33 15.89
CA LEU A 252 -22.64 25.61 15.94
C LEU A 252 -22.98 26.09 17.36
N PRO A 253 -23.51 27.30 17.54
CA PRO A 253 -23.94 27.77 18.86
C PRO A 253 -25.10 26.90 19.37
N ALA A 254 -25.13 26.66 20.69
CA ALA A 254 -26.24 25.93 21.30
C ALA A 254 -27.56 26.71 21.13
N GLY A 255 -28.58 26.07 20.54
CA GLY A 255 -29.93 26.64 20.41
C GLY A 255 -30.46 26.89 18.99
N LEU A 256 -29.82 26.32 17.96
CA LEU A 256 -30.40 26.19 16.61
C LEU A 256 -31.19 24.88 16.46
#